data_AF-A0A665VCT2-F1
#
_entry.id   AF-A0A665VCT2-F1
#
_cell.length_a   1.000
_cell.length_b   1.000
_cell.length_c   1.000
_cell.angle_alpha   90.00
_cell.angle_beta   90.00
_cell.angle_gamma   90.00
#
_symmetry.space_group_name_H-M   'P 1'
#
loop_
_entity.id
_entity.type
_entity.pdbx_description
1 polymer ?
#
loop_
_entity_poly.entity_id
_entity_poly.type
_entity_poly.pdbx_seq_one_letter_code
_entity_poly.pdbx_strand_id
1 'polypeptide(L)'
;TVQSSNEAAVPQTQVDFEYDGPCMKTSVPGPRSQNVGAINFFCNYEESRGNYLVDVDGNRMLDVYTQISSIPIGYNHPALLKLMSNPNNLSTFVNRPALGILPPETFPDTLTDSLLSVAPSGMTRVQTMACGSCSNENAYKAMFIWYKNKERGHNTPSDEDVSTCMVNQAPGCPDLSIMSFMGAFHGRTLGCLATTHSKAIHKLDVPSFDWPIAPFPRLRYPLEQFTRENAQEEARCLEEVEDLIVKWRQKGKPVAGIVIEPIQAEGGDNHASPNFFRSLRNIARKAYRIFNTWMGDPSKNLFLSEVLNVIRRESLLEEVARSGRALLNGLYELQAQYPGILSRARGQGTFCAIDVCDDATRTSILLKARNKGILLGGCGERSIRFRPALIFKEYHVHLFLNIFNDILAKHK
;
A
#
# COMPACT_ATOMS: atom_id res chain seq x y z
N THR A 1 32.65 10.63 -57.00
CA THR A 1 31.19 10.56 -57.27
C THR A 1 30.68 9.37 -56.46
N VAL A 2 29.82 9.58 -55.45
CA VAL A 2 28.40 9.15 -55.46
C VAL A 2 28.29 7.63 -55.70
N GLN A 3 27.79 6.80 -54.79
CA GLN A 3 26.83 7.03 -53.69
C GLN A 3 27.02 5.99 -52.56
N SER A 4 26.83 6.39 -51.29
CA SER A 4 26.52 5.45 -50.20
C SER A 4 25.31 5.99 -49.42
N SER A 5 24.31 5.14 -49.23
CA SER A 5 23.01 5.52 -48.68
C SER A 5 23.03 5.58 -47.16
N ASN A 6 23.32 6.78 -46.61
CA ASN A 6 22.94 7.10 -45.25
C ASN A 6 21.41 7.23 -45.15
N GLU A 7 20.72 6.11 -45.01
CA GLU A 7 19.38 6.12 -44.42
C GLU A 7 19.54 6.45 -42.93
N ALA A 8 19.40 7.74 -42.61
CA ALA A 8 19.38 8.20 -41.24
C ALA A 8 18.16 7.60 -40.55
N ALA A 9 18.39 6.69 -39.59
CA ALA A 9 17.33 6.08 -38.80
C ALA A 9 16.50 7.19 -38.13
N VAL A 10 15.24 7.30 -38.54
CA VAL A 10 14.29 8.26 -37.95
C VAL A 10 14.22 7.97 -36.44
N PRO A 11 14.46 8.96 -35.57
CA PRO A 11 14.37 8.72 -34.12
C PRO A 11 12.94 8.27 -33.80
N GLN A 12 12.81 7.20 -33.01
CA GLN A 12 11.51 6.68 -32.56
C GLN A 12 10.87 7.63 -31.53
N THR A 13 10.40 8.78 -32.02
CA THR A 13 9.53 9.68 -31.29
C THR A 13 8.19 8.98 -31.09
N GLN A 14 7.82 8.76 -29.83
CA GLN A 14 6.50 8.28 -29.44
C GLN A 14 6.15 6.86 -29.95
N VAL A 15 6.95 5.87 -29.57
CA VAL A 15 6.46 4.49 -29.46
C VAL A 15 5.30 4.46 -28.45
N ASP A 16 4.23 3.75 -28.77
CA ASP A 16 3.07 3.63 -27.88
C ASP A 16 3.48 3.06 -26.51
N PHE A 17 3.34 3.91 -25.49
CA PHE A 17 3.65 3.59 -24.10
C PHE A 17 2.68 2.54 -23.52
N GLU A 18 1.50 2.39 -24.13
CA GLU A 18 0.39 1.61 -23.60
C GLU A 18 -0.30 0.84 -24.74
N TYR A 19 -1.02 -0.22 -24.41
CA TYR A 19 -1.78 -1.00 -25.38
C TYR A 19 -3.27 -0.62 -25.37
N ASP A 20 -3.97 -0.76 -26.49
CA ASP A 20 -5.40 -0.41 -26.60
C ASP A 20 -6.33 -1.29 -25.74
N GLY A 21 -5.88 -2.49 -25.37
CA GLY A 21 -6.70 -3.44 -24.63
C GLY A 21 -6.01 -4.79 -24.35
N PRO A 22 -6.64 -5.65 -23.54
CA PRO A 22 -6.13 -6.99 -23.25
C PRO A 22 -6.12 -7.89 -24.49
N CYS A 23 -5.32 -8.96 -24.46
CA CYS A 23 -5.23 -9.95 -25.52
C CYS A 23 -4.92 -11.32 -24.92
N MET A 24 -5.90 -12.23 -24.94
CA MET A 24 -5.78 -13.56 -24.31
C MET A 24 -5.51 -14.64 -25.37
N LYS A 25 -4.57 -15.53 -25.07
CA LYS A 25 -4.15 -16.68 -25.89
C LYS A 25 -4.43 -18.02 -25.21
N THR A 26 -4.40 -18.06 -23.88
CA THR A 26 -4.64 -19.27 -23.07
C THR A 26 -5.52 -18.93 -21.86
N SER A 27 -5.89 -19.96 -21.09
CA SER A 27 -6.25 -19.75 -19.68
C SER A 27 -5.04 -19.24 -18.88
N VAL A 28 -5.27 -18.62 -17.72
CA VAL A 28 -4.22 -18.14 -16.81
C VAL A 28 -4.35 -18.80 -15.43
N PRO A 29 -3.34 -19.55 -14.93
CA PRO A 29 -2.05 -19.83 -15.58
C PRO A 29 -2.16 -20.65 -16.88
N GLY A 30 -1.32 -20.32 -17.86
CA GLY A 30 -1.16 -21.10 -19.08
C GLY A 30 -0.13 -22.23 -18.92
N PRO A 31 0.15 -23.01 -19.98
CA PRO A 31 1.05 -24.17 -19.94
C PRO A 31 2.48 -23.85 -19.44
N ARG A 32 3.02 -22.66 -19.73
CA ARG A 32 4.34 -22.21 -19.24
C ARG A 32 4.31 -21.70 -17.80
N SER A 33 3.12 -21.59 -17.20
CA SER A 33 2.87 -21.06 -15.86
C SER A 33 2.30 -22.09 -14.86
N GLN A 34 2.28 -23.39 -15.20
CA GLN A 34 1.66 -24.43 -14.36
C GLN A 34 2.48 -24.77 -13.08
N ASN A 35 1.85 -25.51 -12.17
CA ASN A 35 2.43 -25.99 -10.90
C ASN A 35 2.93 -24.87 -9.96
N VAL A 36 2.14 -23.80 -9.87
CA VAL A 36 2.38 -22.64 -9.00
C VAL A 36 1.51 -22.68 -7.74
N GLY A 37 2.11 -22.47 -6.57
CA GLY A 37 1.44 -22.49 -5.26
C GLY A 37 0.83 -21.14 -4.88
N ALA A 38 1.56 -20.33 -4.10
CA ALA A 38 1.19 -18.94 -3.81
C ALA A 38 1.46 -17.96 -4.98
N ILE A 39 2.14 -18.43 -6.02
CA ILE A 39 2.38 -17.70 -7.28
C ILE A 39 1.11 -17.86 -8.15
N ASN A 40 0.68 -16.79 -8.83
CA ASN A 40 -0.53 -16.84 -9.67
C ASN A 40 -0.26 -17.33 -11.10
N PHE A 41 0.85 -16.89 -11.68
CA PHE A 41 1.40 -17.20 -13.00
C PHE A 41 2.79 -16.52 -13.09
N PHE A 42 3.60 -16.82 -14.12
CA PHE A 42 4.88 -16.13 -14.35
C PHE A 42 4.71 -14.97 -15.33
N CYS A 43 5.42 -13.87 -15.10
CA CYS A 43 5.28 -12.63 -15.87
C CYS A 43 6.43 -12.44 -16.87
N ASN A 44 6.13 -11.83 -18.02
CA ASN A 44 7.09 -11.25 -18.95
C ASN A 44 7.05 -9.73 -18.73
N TYR A 45 7.98 -9.22 -17.92
CA TYR A 45 7.98 -7.80 -17.57
C TYR A 45 8.56 -6.93 -18.69
N GLU A 46 9.37 -7.51 -19.56
CA GLU A 46 9.99 -6.88 -20.72
C GLU A 46 8.92 -6.44 -21.75
N GLU A 47 7.87 -7.24 -21.95
CA GLU A 47 6.71 -6.88 -22.79
C GLU A 47 5.54 -6.22 -22.01
N SER A 48 5.64 -6.05 -20.69
CA SER A 48 4.62 -5.35 -19.91
C SER A 48 4.75 -3.83 -20.09
N ARG A 49 3.65 -3.11 -20.34
CA ARG A 49 3.68 -1.66 -20.67
C ARG A 49 2.44 -0.93 -20.12
N GLY A 50 2.63 0.26 -19.57
CA GLY A 50 1.53 1.06 -19.02
C GLY A 50 0.76 0.29 -17.93
N ASN A 51 -0.57 0.28 -18.03
CA ASN A 51 -1.46 -0.48 -17.17
C ASN A 51 -1.58 -1.98 -17.55
N TYR A 52 -0.75 -2.52 -18.45
CA TYR A 52 -0.86 -3.90 -18.92
C TYR A 52 0.31 -4.79 -18.49
N LEU A 53 -0.04 -5.91 -17.84
CA LEU A 53 0.86 -6.99 -17.48
C LEU A 53 0.78 -8.11 -18.52
N VAL A 54 1.94 -8.59 -18.98
CA VAL A 54 2.06 -9.73 -19.90
C VAL A 54 2.57 -10.95 -19.14
N ASP A 55 1.97 -12.12 -19.36
CA ASP A 55 2.45 -13.39 -18.79
C ASP A 55 3.40 -14.14 -19.75
N VAL A 56 4.09 -15.17 -19.24
CA VAL A 56 5.01 -15.97 -20.08
C VAL A 56 4.29 -16.78 -21.17
N ASP A 57 2.99 -17.04 -21.01
CA ASP A 57 2.14 -17.66 -22.02
C ASP A 57 1.71 -16.66 -23.13
N GLY A 58 2.06 -15.39 -22.96
CA GLY A 58 1.84 -14.30 -23.91
C GLY A 58 0.44 -13.71 -23.85
N ASN A 59 -0.30 -13.95 -22.76
CA ASN A 59 -1.54 -13.23 -22.45
C ASN A 59 -1.19 -11.82 -21.98
N ARG A 60 -1.97 -10.83 -22.43
CA ARG A 60 -1.89 -9.43 -21.98
C ARG A 60 -3.15 -9.08 -21.20
N MET A 61 -2.99 -8.74 -19.93
CA MET A 61 -4.06 -8.39 -19.00
C MET A 61 -3.97 -6.91 -18.60
N LEU A 62 -5.11 -6.22 -18.53
CA LEU A 62 -5.23 -4.92 -17.86
C LEU A 62 -5.07 -5.15 -16.35
N ASP A 63 -4.05 -4.53 -15.75
CA ASP A 63 -3.69 -4.73 -14.34
C ASP A 63 -4.29 -3.65 -13.45
N VAL A 64 -5.37 -4.04 -12.75
CA VAL A 64 -6.06 -3.20 -11.75
C VAL A 64 -5.63 -3.61 -10.32
N TYR A 65 -4.46 -4.23 -10.17
CA TYR A 65 -3.88 -4.66 -8.89
C TYR A 65 -2.41 -4.24 -8.67
N THR A 66 -1.66 -3.97 -9.74
CA THR A 66 -0.32 -3.34 -9.81
C THR A 66 0.69 -3.87 -8.80
N GLN A 67 0.90 -5.18 -8.81
CA GLN A 67 1.80 -5.88 -7.88
C GLN A 67 1.54 -5.52 -6.41
N ILE A 68 0.26 -5.61 -5.99
CA ILE A 68 -0.21 -5.21 -4.65
C ILE A 68 -0.01 -3.69 -4.42
N SER A 69 -0.51 -2.87 -5.35
CA SER A 69 -0.48 -1.40 -5.28
C SER A 69 0.93 -0.78 -5.21
N SER A 70 1.93 -1.42 -5.81
CA SER A 70 3.35 -1.02 -5.71
C SER A 70 3.98 -0.48 -7.01
N ILE A 71 3.31 -0.59 -8.16
CA ILE A 71 3.76 0.02 -9.43
C ILE A 71 3.06 1.38 -9.64
N PRO A 72 3.75 2.53 -9.48
CA PRO A 72 3.09 3.83 -9.39
C PRO A 72 2.63 4.38 -10.76
N ILE A 73 3.45 4.24 -11.81
CA ILE A 73 3.23 4.87 -13.12
C ILE A 73 3.24 3.85 -14.27
N GLY A 74 2.79 2.63 -13.98
CA GLY A 74 2.74 1.53 -14.96
C GLY A 74 4.09 0.85 -15.23
N TYR A 75 4.02 -0.20 -16.04
CA TYR A 75 5.17 -1.00 -16.46
C TYR A 75 5.98 -0.30 -17.56
N ASN A 76 7.30 -0.44 -17.51
CA ASN A 76 8.27 0.07 -18.50
C ASN A 76 8.07 1.54 -18.90
N HIS A 77 7.71 2.40 -17.93
CA HIS A 77 7.48 3.82 -18.14
C HIS A 77 8.72 4.52 -18.78
N PRO A 78 8.59 5.19 -19.94
CA PRO A 78 9.72 5.73 -20.70
C PRO A 78 10.67 6.64 -19.91
N ALA A 79 10.14 7.42 -18.95
CA ALA A 79 10.99 8.26 -18.08
C ALA A 79 11.91 7.41 -17.18
N LEU A 80 11.46 6.26 -16.70
CA LEU A 80 12.26 5.34 -15.87
C LEU A 80 13.25 4.54 -16.73
N LEU A 81 12.87 4.17 -17.95
CA LEU A 81 13.79 3.56 -18.93
C LEU A 81 14.92 4.55 -19.31
N LYS A 82 14.59 5.82 -19.57
CA LYS A 82 15.56 6.90 -19.84
C LYS A 82 16.50 7.15 -18.65
N LEU A 83 16.00 7.02 -17.43
CA LEU A 83 16.78 7.11 -16.20
C LEU A 83 17.74 5.91 -16.07
N MET A 84 17.31 4.70 -16.42
CA MET A 84 18.16 3.50 -16.47
C MET A 84 19.24 3.54 -17.56
N SER A 85 18.93 4.11 -18.73
CA SER A 85 19.88 4.20 -19.85
C SER A 85 20.89 5.34 -19.72
N ASN A 86 20.81 6.17 -18.67
CA ASN A 86 21.75 7.26 -18.43
C ASN A 86 23.05 6.71 -17.80
N PRO A 87 24.21 6.77 -18.48
CA PRO A 87 25.47 6.20 -17.96
C PRO A 87 25.92 6.82 -16.64
N ASN A 88 25.56 8.08 -16.37
CA ASN A 88 25.90 8.76 -15.12
C ASN A 88 25.25 8.09 -13.89
N ASN A 89 24.13 7.37 -14.08
CA ASN A 89 23.42 6.69 -13.00
C ASN A 89 23.97 5.29 -12.69
N LEU A 90 24.89 4.74 -13.52
CA LEU A 90 25.36 3.35 -13.41
C LEU A 90 25.93 3.03 -12.02
N SER A 91 26.71 3.95 -11.45
CA SER A 91 27.30 3.80 -10.10
C SER A 91 26.23 3.58 -9.03
N THR A 92 25.10 4.29 -9.10
CA THR A 92 23.99 4.21 -8.13
C THR A 92 23.30 2.83 -8.11
N PHE A 93 23.41 2.05 -9.19
CA PHE A 93 22.82 0.71 -9.27
C PHE A 93 23.78 -0.41 -8.83
N VAL A 94 25.09 -0.26 -9.07
CA VAL A 94 26.08 -1.30 -8.73
C VAL A 94 26.74 -1.10 -7.36
N ASN A 95 26.92 0.15 -6.92
CA ASN A 95 27.54 0.50 -5.65
C ASN A 95 26.45 0.80 -4.61
N ARG A 96 26.06 -0.19 -3.80
CA ARG A 96 25.05 -0.02 -2.74
C ARG A 96 25.71 0.41 -1.42
N PRO A 97 25.55 1.67 -0.97
CA PRO A 97 26.25 2.20 0.21
C PRO A 97 25.58 1.80 1.53
N ALA A 98 26.39 1.79 2.60
CA ALA A 98 25.91 1.78 3.98
C ALA A 98 25.43 3.19 4.38
N LEU A 99 24.23 3.58 3.92
CA LEU A 99 23.70 4.97 3.99
C LEU A 99 23.78 5.67 5.35
N GLY A 100 23.77 4.94 6.47
CA GLY A 100 23.88 5.51 7.82
C GLY A 100 25.30 5.95 8.23
N ILE A 101 26.33 5.62 7.44
CA ILE A 101 27.74 5.95 7.73
C ILE A 101 28.54 6.43 6.49
N LEU A 102 28.16 5.99 5.29
CA LEU A 102 28.85 6.30 4.03
C LEU A 102 27.83 6.66 2.94
N PRO A 103 27.05 7.75 3.09
CA PRO A 103 26.12 8.20 2.05
C PRO A 103 26.89 8.70 0.80
N PRO A 104 26.30 8.57 -0.40
CA PRO A 104 26.83 9.21 -1.60
C PRO A 104 26.62 10.73 -1.53
N GLU A 105 27.47 11.48 -2.23
CA GLU A 105 27.50 12.96 -2.25
C GLU A 105 26.11 13.58 -2.48
N THR A 106 25.37 13.09 -3.48
CA THR A 106 24.05 13.59 -3.89
C THR A 106 22.88 13.15 -2.99
N PHE A 107 23.13 12.45 -1.88
CA PHE A 107 22.06 11.92 -1.02
C PHE A 107 21.15 12.99 -0.39
N PRO A 108 21.64 14.15 0.11
CA PRO A 108 20.79 15.21 0.66
C PRO A 108 19.85 15.80 -0.39
N ASP A 109 20.36 16.06 -1.60
CA ASP A 109 19.57 16.63 -2.71
C ASP A 109 18.54 15.61 -3.19
N THR A 110 18.94 14.35 -3.36
CA THR A 110 18.03 13.27 -3.75
C THR A 110 16.90 13.08 -2.72
N LEU A 111 17.17 13.22 -1.41
CA LEU A 111 16.14 13.23 -0.37
C LEU A 111 15.25 14.48 -0.41
N THR A 112 15.82 15.63 -0.79
CA THR A 112 15.11 16.90 -0.93
C THR A 112 14.11 16.84 -2.08
N ASP A 113 14.56 16.48 -3.28
CA ASP A 113 13.75 16.39 -4.50
C ASP A 113 12.70 15.28 -4.42
N SER A 114 12.98 14.18 -3.72
CA SER A 114 12.05 13.06 -3.54
C SER A 114 11.18 13.19 -2.27
N LEU A 115 11.62 12.65 -1.14
CA LEU A 115 10.77 12.44 0.03
C LEU A 115 10.41 13.72 0.80
N LEU A 116 11.30 14.70 0.85
CA LEU A 116 11.04 15.96 1.57
C LEU A 116 10.15 16.92 0.75
N SER A 117 10.22 16.88 -0.58
CA SER A 117 9.31 17.64 -1.46
C SER A 117 7.84 17.20 -1.39
N VAL A 118 7.55 16.12 -0.66
CA VAL A 118 6.20 15.64 -0.30
C VAL A 118 6.04 15.41 1.21
N ALA A 119 6.84 16.08 2.04
CA ALA A 119 6.81 15.93 3.50
C ALA A 119 5.43 16.29 4.11
N PRO A 120 4.85 15.44 4.97
CA PRO A 120 3.63 15.78 5.70
C PRO A 120 3.79 17.00 6.60
N SER A 121 2.73 17.81 6.73
CA SER A 121 2.74 19.02 7.55
C SER A 121 3.19 18.73 8.99
N GLY A 122 4.21 19.47 9.46
CA GLY A 122 4.85 19.30 10.76
C GLY A 122 5.90 18.19 10.86
N MET A 123 6.22 17.47 9.77
CA MET A 123 7.25 16.43 9.73
C MET A 123 8.50 16.89 8.96
N THR A 124 9.43 17.57 9.66
CA THR A 124 10.66 18.14 9.06
C THR A 124 11.85 17.17 9.01
N ARG A 125 11.63 15.87 9.27
CA ARG A 125 12.68 14.83 9.30
C ARG A 125 12.23 13.59 8.55
N VAL A 126 13.10 13.05 7.72
CA VAL A 126 12.91 11.78 7.01
C VAL A 126 13.90 10.73 7.51
N GLN A 127 13.46 9.48 7.61
CA GLN A 127 14.33 8.33 7.78
C GLN A 127 13.89 7.25 6.78
N THR A 128 14.71 6.99 5.77
CA THR A 128 14.44 6.00 4.72
C THR A 128 14.55 4.57 5.24
N MET A 129 13.82 3.64 4.60
CA MET A 129 13.77 2.21 4.94
C MET A 129 13.55 1.38 3.68
N ALA A 130 13.89 0.09 3.72
CA ALA A 130 13.86 -0.78 2.54
C ALA A 130 12.48 -1.40 2.22
N CYS A 131 11.59 -1.53 3.20
CA CYS A 131 10.22 -2.03 3.00
C CYS A 131 9.27 -1.57 4.13
N GLY A 132 7.96 -1.67 3.92
CA GLY A 132 6.96 -1.22 4.90
C GLY A 132 7.07 -1.87 6.29
N SER A 133 7.50 -3.14 6.37
CA SER A 133 7.71 -3.80 7.67
C SER A 133 8.86 -3.13 8.45
N CYS A 134 10.02 -2.91 7.84
CA CYS A 134 11.11 -2.23 8.56
C CYS A 134 10.85 -0.72 8.77
N SER A 135 10.02 -0.07 7.95
CA SER A 135 9.46 1.26 8.29
C SER A 135 8.69 1.23 9.62
N ASN A 136 7.78 0.26 9.79
CA ASN A 136 6.96 0.15 10.99
C ASN A 136 7.76 -0.31 12.22
N GLU A 137 8.59 -1.36 12.13
CA GLU A 137 9.46 -1.78 13.25
C GLU A 137 10.34 -0.64 13.76
N ASN A 138 10.96 0.12 12.85
CA ASN A 138 11.82 1.22 13.22
C ASN A 138 11.01 2.42 13.73
N ALA A 139 9.79 2.67 13.25
CA ALA A 139 8.88 3.63 13.86
C ALA A 139 8.47 3.21 15.29
N TYR A 140 8.22 1.93 15.55
CA TYR A 140 7.81 1.40 16.87
C TYR A 140 8.93 1.51 17.90
N LYS A 141 10.14 0.98 17.59
CA LYS A 141 11.34 1.17 18.42
C LYS A 141 11.57 2.64 18.75
N ALA A 142 11.40 3.48 17.76
CA ALA A 142 11.53 4.91 17.89
C ALA A 142 10.42 5.54 18.78
N MET A 143 9.19 5.01 18.82
CA MET A 143 8.18 5.43 19.82
C MET A 143 8.64 5.04 21.23
N PHE A 144 9.15 3.82 21.42
CA PHE A 144 9.60 3.30 22.72
C PHE A 144 10.78 4.08 23.31
N ILE A 145 11.86 4.24 22.53
CA ILE A 145 13.07 5.01 22.90
C ILE A 145 12.66 6.41 23.37
N TRP A 146 11.84 7.05 22.56
CA TRP A 146 11.40 8.42 22.78
C TRP A 146 10.45 8.53 24.00
N TYR A 147 9.55 7.56 24.21
CA TYR A 147 8.68 7.49 25.39
C TYR A 147 9.50 7.32 26.68
N LYS A 148 10.52 6.45 26.69
CA LYS A 148 11.45 6.32 27.83
C LYS A 148 12.30 7.58 28.05
N ASN A 149 12.68 8.28 26.99
CA ASN A 149 13.39 9.56 27.14
C ASN A 149 12.48 10.64 27.73
N LYS A 150 11.18 10.66 27.42
CA LYS A 150 10.21 11.53 28.12
C LYS A 150 10.09 11.19 29.60
N GLU A 151 10.14 9.91 29.98
CA GLU A 151 10.12 9.48 31.40
C GLU A 151 11.43 9.80 32.14
N ARG A 152 12.59 9.67 31.48
CA ARG A 152 13.91 10.02 32.05
C ARG A 152 14.22 11.53 32.04
N GLY A 153 13.52 12.32 31.23
CA GLY A 153 13.76 13.76 31.08
C GLY A 153 15.14 14.04 30.48
N HIS A 154 16.03 14.65 31.27
CA HIS A 154 17.41 14.94 30.87
C HIS A 154 18.43 13.88 31.33
N ASN A 155 17.99 12.85 32.07
CA ASN A 155 18.88 11.81 32.57
C ASN A 155 19.27 10.83 31.44
N THR A 156 20.54 10.44 31.43
CA THR A 156 21.01 9.31 30.63
C THR A 156 20.40 7.99 31.14
N PRO A 157 20.42 6.90 30.35
CA PRO A 157 20.19 5.56 30.87
C PRO A 157 21.15 5.24 32.03
N SER A 158 20.70 4.42 32.97
CA SER A 158 21.54 3.93 34.08
C SER A 158 22.37 2.71 33.68
N ASP A 159 23.36 2.34 34.49
CA ASP A 159 24.10 1.07 34.31
C ASP A 159 23.18 -0.15 34.43
N GLU A 160 22.06 -0.03 35.15
CA GLU A 160 21.00 -1.03 35.21
C GLU A 160 20.20 -1.09 33.89
N ASP A 161 19.80 0.05 33.31
CA ASP A 161 19.20 0.09 31.95
C ASP A 161 20.13 -0.59 30.92
N VAL A 162 21.44 -0.30 30.98
CA VAL A 162 22.43 -0.78 30.02
C VAL A 162 22.72 -2.27 30.21
N SER A 163 22.87 -2.75 31.44
CA SER A 163 23.14 -4.18 31.70
C SER A 163 21.92 -5.07 31.47
N THR A 164 20.73 -4.64 31.87
CA THR A 164 19.49 -5.45 31.71
C THR A 164 19.00 -5.50 30.26
N CYS A 165 19.18 -4.45 29.46
CA CYS A 165 18.76 -4.49 28.05
C CYS A 165 19.55 -5.52 27.22
N MET A 166 20.82 -5.78 27.56
CA MET A 166 21.66 -6.77 26.89
C MET A 166 21.23 -8.23 27.14
N VAL A 167 20.36 -8.46 28.12
CA VAL A 167 19.79 -9.79 28.45
C VAL A 167 18.26 -9.83 28.31
N ASN A 168 17.68 -8.87 27.58
CA ASN A 168 16.23 -8.73 27.34
C ASN A 168 15.36 -8.54 28.60
N GLN A 169 15.90 -7.91 29.66
CA GLN A 169 15.22 -7.69 30.93
C GLN A 169 14.93 -6.20 31.19
N ALA A 170 13.91 -5.94 32.03
CA ALA A 170 13.64 -4.60 32.56
C ALA A 170 14.71 -4.20 33.62
N PRO A 171 14.97 -2.90 33.84
CA PRO A 171 14.34 -1.73 33.22
C PRO A 171 14.75 -1.46 31.76
N GLY A 172 15.90 -1.98 31.32
CA GLY A 172 16.50 -1.68 30.02
C GLY A 172 15.66 -2.08 28.80
N CYS A 173 14.97 -3.21 28.89
CA CYS A 173 13.89 -3.61 27.99
C CYS A 173 12.53 -3.38 28.68
N PRO A 174 11.86 -2.23 28.44
CA PRO A 174 10.62 -1.89 29.10
C PRO A 174 9.41 -2.56 28.43
N ASP A 175 8.43 -2.99 29.22
CA ASP A 175 7.18 -3.62 28.78
C ASP A 175 6.17 -2.58 28.21
N LEU A 176 6.59 -1.84 27.18
CA LEU A 176 5.77 -0.84 26.50
C LEU A 176 4.90 -1.49 25.42
N SER A 177 3.77 -0.85 25.11
CA SER A 177 2.83 -1.35 24.10
C SER A 177 2.58 -0.38 22.93
N ILE A 178 2.27 -0.94 21.76
CA ILE A 178 1.76 -0.21 20.59
C ILE A 178 0.29 -0.59 20.40
N MET A 179 -0.60 0.39 20.43
CA MET A 179 -2.00 0.17 20.10
C MET A 179 -2.18 0.02 18.58
N SER A 180 -2.96 -0.98 18.21
CA SER A 180 -3.30 -1.32 16.82
C SER A 180 -4.80 -1.60 16.68
N PHE A 181 -5.30 -1.82 15.46
CA PHE A 181 -6.73 -1.97 15.18
C PHE A 181 -7.07 -3.34 14.57
N MET A 182 -8.21 -3.90 14.96
CA MET A 182 -8.77 -5.10 14.31
C MET A 182 -8.92 -4.87 12.79
N GLY A 183 -8.55 -5.85 11.96
CA GLY A 183 -8.50 -5.72 10.50
C GLY A 183 -7.18 -5.17 9.93
N ALA A 184 -6.31 -4.56 10.74
CA ALA A 184 -5.12 -3.87 10.25
C ALA A 184 -4.06 -4.81 9.60
N PHE A 185 -3.21 -4.25 8.75
CA PHE A 185 -2.00 -4.92 8.24
C PHE A 185 -0.82 -3.94 8.18
N HIS A 186 0.21 -4.23 8.96
CA HIS A 186 1.39 -3.36 9.13
C HIS A 186 2.70 -4.08 8.81
N GLY A 187 2.67 -5.38 8.55
CA GLY A 187 3.83 -6.18 8.13
C GLY A 187 3.79 -7.61 8.67
N ARG A 188 4.89 -8.35 8.49
CA ARG A 188 5.00 -9.77 8.90
C ARG A 188 6.22 -10.09 9.76
N THR A 189 7.09 -9.11 10.04
CA THR A 189 8.09 -9.18 11.11
C THR A 189 7.38 -9.12 12.48
N LEU A 190 7.96 -9.67 13.55
CA LEU A 190 7.22 -9.97 14.79
C LEU A 190 6.50 -8.77 15.44
N GLY A 191 7.12 -7.58 15.48
CA GLY A 191 6.48 -6.37 16.02
C GLY A 191 5.34 -5.87 15.13
N CYS A 192 5.56 -5.85 13.82
CA CYS A 192 4.53 -5.54 12.83
C CYS A 192 3.37 -6.55 12.83
N LEU A 193 3.67 -7.82 13.12
CA LEU A 193 2.69 -8.90 13.14
C LEU A 193 1.83 -8.86 14.39
N ALA A 194 2.40 -8.49 15.55
CA ALA A 194 1.61 -8.20 16.75
C ALA A 194 0.57 -7.09 16.49
N THR A 195 0.93 -6.06 15.70
CA THR A 195 0.01 -4.98 15.29
C THR A 195 -0.86 -5.27 14.05
N THR A 196 -0.69 -6.43 13.40
CA THR A 196 -1.47 -6.85 12.22
C THR A 196 -2.58 -7.79 12.66
N HIS A 197 -3.82 -7.57 12.21
CA HIS A 197 -5.02 -8.32 12.64
C HIS A 197 -5.97 -8.60 11.46
N SER A 198 -5.40 -8.92 10.29
CA SER A 198 -6.13 -9.04 9.02
C SER A 198 -6.71 -10.42 8.72
N LYS A 199 -5.94 -11.51 8.90
CA LYS A 199 -6.35 -12.90 8.61
C LYS A 199 -5.66 -13.88 9.55
N ALA A 200 -6.35 -14.96 9.96
CA ALA A 200 -5.80 -15.98 10.85
C ALA A 200 -4.50 -16.62 10.31
N ILE A 201 -4.47 -16.96 9.02
CA ILE A 201 -3.30 -17.53 8.32
C ILE A 201 -2.09 -16.57 8.23
N HIS A 202 -2.22 -15.31 8.67
CA HIS A 202 -1.08 -14.41 8.83
C HIS A 202 -0.42 -14.52 10.21
N LYS A 203 -1.15 -14.95 11.26
CA LYS A 203 -0.71 -14.92 12.66
C LYS A 203 -0.58 -16.29 13.34
N LEU A 204 -1.27 -17.31 12.82
CA LEU A 204 -1.28 -18.66 13.41
C LEU A 204 0.15 -19.20 13.54
N ASP A 205 0.42 -19.90 14.64
CA ASP A 205 1.71 -20.51 14.99
C ASP A 205 2.91 -19.56 15.16
N VAL A 206 2.70 -18.24 15.14
CA VAL A 206 3.77 -17.23 15.35
C VAL A 206 3.64 -16.56 16.74
N PRO A 207 4.71 -16.51 17.56
CA PRO A 207 4.72 -15.76 18.82
C PRO A 207 4.37 -14.27 18.63
N SER A 208 3.72 -13.68 19.63
CA SER A 208 3.23 -12.30 19.57
C SER A 208 3.30 -11.58 20.91
N PHE A 209 3.17 -10.26 20.88
CA PHE A 209 3.14 -9.41 22.07
C PHE A 209 1.70 -9.21 22.55
N ASP A 210 1.44 -9.38 23.85
CA ASP A 210 0.23 -8.90 24.53
C ASP A 210 0.26 -7.36 24.49
N TRP A 211 -0.41 -6.77 23.49
CA TRP A 211 -0.55 -5.33 23.21
C TRP A 211 -2.03 -4.95 22.92
N PRO A 212 -2.44 -3.67 23.03
CA PRO A 212 -3.82 -3.26 22.81
C PRO A 212 -4.28 -3.41 21.35
N ILE A 213 -5.48 -3.95 21.19
CA ILE A 213 -6.19 -4.08 19.90
C ILE A 213 -7.55 -3.39 20.06
N ALA A 214 -7.75 -2.28 19.35
CA ALA A 214 -9.02 -1.54 19.31
C ALA A 214 -9.90 -1.99 18.12
N PRO A 215 -11.23 -1.82 18.17
CA PRO A 215 -12.08 -2.01 16.99
C PRO A 215 -11.84 -0.91 15.95
N PHE A 216 -11.82 -1.27 14.66
CA PHE A 216 -11.93 -0.30 13.57
C PHE A 216 -13.42 -0.15 13.18
N PRO A 217 -13.93 1.06 12.91
CA PRO A 217 -15.36 1.29 12.60
C PRO A 217 -15.86 0.46 11.40
N ARG A 218 -16.91 -0.34 11.58
CA ARG A 218 -17.53 -1.14 10.49
C ARG A 218 -18.72 -0.40 9.86
N LEU A 219 -18.44 0.57 9.00
CA LEU A 219 -19.46 1.39 8.34
C LEU A 219 -20.52 0.56 7.57
N ARG A 220 -21.78 1.00 7.68
CA ARG A 220 -22.94 0.56 6.90
C ARG A 220 -23.11 1.44 5.67
N TYR A 221 -23.61 0.85 4.58
CA TYR A 221 -23.74 1.47 3.25
C TYR A 221 -25.16 1.23 2.69
N PRO A 222 -25.75 2.16 1.91
CA PRO A 222 -25.22 3.48 1.52
C PRO A 222 -24.99 4.42 2.71
N LEU A 223 -23.94 5.24 2.66
CA LEU A 223 -23.48 6.03 3.81
C LEU A 223 -24.53 7.06 4.27
N GLU A 224 -25.27 7.57 3.30
CA GLU A 224 -26.34 8.56 3.39
C GLU A 224 -27.53 8.02 4.20
N GLN A 225 -27.79 6.71 4.10
CA GLN A 225 -28.88 6.02 4.80
C GLN A 225 -28.53 5.64 6.25
N PHE A 226 -27.24 5.58 6.59
CA PHE A 226 -26.74 5.11 7.89
C PHE A 226 -25.86 6.14 8.61
N THR A 227 -26.05 7.43 8.32
CA THR A 227 -25.20 8.51 8.86
C THR A 227 -25.18 8.53 10.40
N ARG A 228 -26.30 8.23 11.06
CA ARG A 228 -26.38 8.16 12.53
C ARG A 228 -25.63 6.94 13.07
N GLU A 229 -25.91 5.76 12.53
CA GLU A 229 -25.35 4.48 12.95
C GLU A 229 -23.83 4.48 12.77
N ASN A 230 -23.35 5.03 11.65
CA ASN A 230 -21.93 5.20 11.35
C ASN A 230 -21.24 6.15 12.34
N ALA A 231 -21.87 7.28 12.69
CA ALA A 231 -21.34 8.20 13.69
C ALA A 231 -21.31 7.58 15.11
N GLN A 232 -22.30 6.75 15.47
CA GLN A 232 -22.33 6.03 16.74
C GLN A 232 -21.26 4.94 16.82
N GLU A 233 -21.03 4.20 15.73
CA GLU A 233 -19.96 3.20 15.60
C GLU A 233 -18.57 3.84 15.68
N GLU A 234 -18.35 4.98 15.00
CA GLU A 234 -17.09 5.72 15.11
C GLU A 234 -16.85 6.26 16.53
N ALA A 235 -17.89 6.73 17.22
CA ALA A 235 -17.79 7.19 18.60
C ALA A 235 -17.41 6.04 19.56
N ARG A 236 -18.08 4.89 19.47
CA ARG A 236 -17.77 3.68 20.25
C ARG A 236 -16.31 3.24 20.07
N CYS A 237 -15.83 3.21 18.82
CA CYS A 237 -14.44 2.85 18.54
C CYS A 237 -13.41 3.85 19.12
N LEU A 238 -13.77 5.13 19.30
CA LEU A 238 -12.91 6.14 19.93
C LEU A 238 -12.93 6.04 21.46
N GLU A 239 -14.08 5.71 22.05
CA GLU A 239 -14.26 5.45 23.48
C GLU A 239 -13.42 4.23 23.93
N GLU A 240 -13.53 3.11 23.21
CA GLU A 240 -12.71 1.90 23.48
C GLU A 240 -11.20 2.15 23.32
N VAL A 241 -10.78 3.11 22.49
CA VAL A 241 -9.38 3.55 22.39
C VAL A 241 -8.92 4.29 23.65
N GLU A 242 -9.72 5.21 24.20
CA GLU A 242 -9.39 5.90 25.46
C GLU A 242 -9.33 4.90 26.64
N ASP A 243 -10.32 4.01 26.74
CA ASP A 243 -10.39 2.95 27.76
C ASP A 243 -9.20 2.00 27.68
N LEU A 244 -8.79 1.58 26.48
CA LEU A 244 -7.60 0.76 26.30
C LEU A 244 -6.34 1.53 26.76
N ILE A 245 -6.18 2.82 26.45
CA ILE A 245 -5.02 3.59 26.93
C ILE A 245 -4.94 3.59 28.48
N VAL A 246 -6.08 3.77 29.16
CA VAL A 246 -6.16 3.75 30.64
C VAL A 246 -5.86 2.34 31.19
N LYS A 247 -6.56 1.33 30.69
CA LYS A 247 -6.44 -0.08 31.11
C LYS A 247 -5.02 -0.63 30.92
N TRP A 248 -4.35 -0.27 29.82
CA TRP A 248 -2.99 -0.70 29.54
C TRP A 248 -1.94 0.01 30.37
N ARG A 249 -2.18 1.28 30.75
CA ARG A 249 -1.36 1.96 31.76
C ARG A 249 -1.51 1.31 33.15
N GLN A 250 -2.72 0.93 33.53
CA GLN A 250 -2.99 0.22 34.80
C GLN A 250 -2.37 -1.18 34.86
N LYS A 251 -2.29 -1.89 33.71
CA LYS A 251 -1.54 -3.15 33.56
C LYS A 251 -0.01 -3.02 33.79
N GLY A 252 0.54 -1.82 33.92
CA GLY A 252 1.98 -1.57 33.88
C GLY A 252 2.58 -1.61 32.46
N LYS A 253 1.73 -1.69 31.41
CA LYS A 253 2.14 -1.82 30.00
C LYS A 253 1.74 -0.61 29.14
N PRO A 254 2.18 0.62 29.48
CA PRO A 254 1.64 1.84 28.91
C PRO A 254 1.81 1.92 27.37
N VAL A 255 0.82 2.52 26.72
CA VAL A 255 0.77 2.69 25.28
C VAL A 255 1.73 3.80 24.85
N ALA A 256 2.87 3.42 24.28
CA ALA A 256 3.89 4.35 23.78
C ALA A 256 3.46 5.05 22.48
N GLY A 257 2.51 4.46 21.75
CA GLY A 257 1.83 5.12 20.64
C GLY A 257 0.82 4.22 19.92
N ILE A 258 0.19 4.80 18.90
CA ILE A 258 -0.88 4.20 18.10
C ILE A 258 -0.40 4.09 16.64
N VAL A 259 -0.76 2.99 15.98
CA VAL A 259 -0.58 2.76 14.54
C VAL A 259 -1.94 2.45 13.89
N ILE A 260 -2.20 3.00 12.71
CA ILE A 260 -3.47 2.86 11.97
C ILE A 260 -3.27 3.16 10.47
N GLU A 261 -4.02 2.46 9.61
CA GLU A 261 -4.16 2.77 8.18
C GLU A 261 -5.29 3.80 7.94
N PRO A 262 -5.13 4.81 7.07
CA PRO A 262 -6.23 5.72 6.69
C PRO A 262 -7.42 5.03 6.00
N ILE A 263 -7.16 3.92 5.30
CA ILE A 263 -8.14 2.94 4.82
C ILE A 263 -7.47 1.57 4.99
N GLN A 264 -8.04 0.65 5.77
CA GLN A 264 -7.40 -0.65 6.00
C GLN A 264 -7.43 -1.50 4.74
N ALA A 265 -6.28 -1.93 4.22
CA ALA A 265 -6.20 -2.61 2.93
C ALA A 265 -6.50 -4.13 3.02
N GLU A 266 -5.60 -4.90 3.64
CA GLU A 266 -5.74 -6.38 3.67
C GLU A 266 -6.99 -6.85 4.44
N GLY A 267 -7.40 -6.09 5.46
CA GLY A 267 -8.60 -6.33 6.27
C GLY A 267 -9.93 -6.21 5.52
N GLY A 268 -9.93 -5.79 4.26
CA GLY A 268 -11.13 -5.71 3.41
C GLY A 268 -11.55 -4.29 3.04
N ASP A 269 -10.60 -3.40 2.73
CA ASP A 269 -10.87 -2.01 2.33
C ASP A 269 -11.85 -1.30 3.29
N ASN A 270 -11.50 -1.27 4.59
CA ASN A 270 -12.33 -0.62 5.61
C ASN A 270 -12.03 0.87 5.69
N HIS A 271 -13.05 1.70 5.41
CA HIS A 271 -13.00 3.16 5.52
C HIS A 271 -13.57 3.63 6.86
N ALA A 272 -13.11 4.79 7.35
CA ALA A 272 -13.73 5.56 8.43
C ALA A 272 -13.73 7.05 8.03
N SER A 273 -14.54 7.89 8.68
CA SER A 273 -14.68 9.29 8.33
C SER A 273 -13.40 10.10 8.63
N PRO A 274 -13.16 11.23 7.92
CA PRO A 274 -12.13 12.18 8.31
C PRO A 274 -12.30 12.74 9.73
N ASN A 275 -13.49 12.63 10.33
CA ASN A 275 -13.74 13.04 11.70
C ASN A 275 -13.16 12.04 12.72
N PHE A 276 -13.38 10.74 12.50
CA PHE A 276 -12.79 9.67 13.31
C PHE A 276 -11.27 9.81 13.41
N PHE A 277 -10.57 10.01 12.28
CA PHE A 277 -9.11 10.18 12.30
C PHE A 277 -8.64 11.46 13.01
N ARG A 278 -9.40 12.56 12.95
CA ARG A 278 -9.08 13.80 13.71
C ARG A 278 -9.29 13.62 15.21
N SER A 279 -10.37 12.96 15.61
CA SER A 279 -10.63 12.61 17.01
C SER A 279 -9.57 11.67 17.56
N LEU A 280 -9.24 10.60 16.83
CA LEU A 280 -8.16 9.67 17.17
C LEU A 280 -6.80 10.40 17.27
N ARG A 281 -6.52 11.37 16.38
CA ARG A 281 -5.31 12.20 16.48
C ARG A 281 -5.31 13.06 17.74
N ASN A 282 -6.46 13.57 18.19
CA ASN A 282 -6.56 14.34 19.44
C ASN A 282 -6.39 13.46 20.69
N ILE A 283 -6.91 12.23 20.68
CA ILE A 283 -6.61 11.22 21.71
C ILE A 283 -5.09 10.93 21.73
N ALA A 284 -4.52 10.58 20.57
CA ALA A 284 -3.09 10.28 20.43
C ALA A 284 -2.18 11.48 20.75
N ARG A 285 -2.64 12.73 20.62
CA ARG A 285 -1.88 13.96 20.94
C ARG A 285 -1.54 14.07 22.43
N LYS A 286 -2.11 13.22 23.27
CA LYS A 286 -1.67 13.00 24.65
C LYS A 286 -0.22 12.38 24.71
N ALA A 287 0.38 11.91 23.58
CA ALA A 287 1.77 11.37 23.48
C ALA A 287 2.57 11.57 22.13
N TYR A 288 3.91 11.68 22.25
CA TYR A 288 5.13 11.79 21.32
C TYR A 288 6.78 11.46 21.76
N ARG A 289 7.04 11.22 20.36
CA ARG A 289 7.86 10.35 19.35
C ARG A 289 9.08 11.07 18.61
N ILE A 290 10.17 10.54 17.93
CA ILE A 290 10.72 9.24 17.35
C ILE A 290 12.25 9.35 16.86
N PHE A 291 13.14 8.28 16.77
CA PHE A 291 14.36 8.11 15.86
C PHE A 291 15.04 6.66 15.73
N ASN A 292 15.83 6.30 14.65
CA ASN A 292 17.00 5.33 14.57
C ASN A 292 17.78 5.23 13.19
N THR A 293 18.34 4.06 12.75
CA THR A 293 19.69 3.95 12.06
C THR A 293 19.84 3.50 10.59
N TRP A 294 19.18 2.44 10.05
CA TRP A 294 19.59 1.79 8.77
C TRP A 294 18.81 2.27 7.52
N MET A 295 19.31 3.32 6.87
CA MET A 295 18.50 4.25 6.07
C MET A 295 18.18 3.88 4.58
N GLY A 296 17.76 2.65 4.27
CA GLY A 296 17.11 2.33 2.96
C GLY A 296 18.06 2.02 1.77
N ASP A 297 17.80 2.61 0.60
CA ASP A 297 18.46 2.31 -0.69
C ASP A 297 18.43 3.53 -1.65
N PRO A 298 19.59 4.10 -2.09
CA PRO A 298 19.62 5.30 -2.93
C PRO A 298 18.97 5.12 -4.30
N SER A 299 19.07 3.92 -4.89
CA SER A 299 18.52 3.66 -6.23
C SER A 299 17.00 3.85 -6.26
N LYS A 300 16.32 3.57 -5.14
CA LYS A 300 14.87 3.75 -4.99
C LYS A 300 14.50 5.23 -4.82
N ASN A 301 15.34 6.03 -4.17
CA ASN A 301 15.14 7.48 -4.09
C ASN A 301 15.30 8.15 -5.47
N LEU A 302 16.26 7.69 -6.28
CA LEU A 302 16.47 8.17 -7.66
C LEU A 302 15.25 7.88 -8.56
N PHE A 303 14.73 6.64 -8.54
CA PHE A 303 13.46 6.32 -9.22
C PHE A 303 12.29 7.13 -8.68
N LEU A 304 12.18 7.30 -7.35
CA LEU A 304 11.09 8.04 -6.71
C LEU A 304 11.07 9.52 -7.12
N SER A 305 12.25 10.13 -7.30
CA SER A 305 12.34 11.52 -7.80
C SER A 305 11.67 11.68 -9.17
N GLU A 306 12.01 10.82 -10.15
CA GLU A 306 11.35 10.92 -11.47
C GLU A 306 9.89 10.46 -11.45
N VAL A 307 9.50 9.51 -10.60
CA VAL A 307 8.07 9.20 -10.37
C VAL A 307 7.31 10.43 -9.87
N LEU A 308 7.88 11.20 -8.94
CA LEU A 308 7.27 12.44 -8.44
C LEU A 308 7.26 13.55 -9.50
N ASN A 309 8.28 13.62 -10.37
CA ASN A 309 8.30 14.53 -11.51
C ASN A 309 7.19 14.19 -12.52
N VAL A 310 7.01 12.91 -12.86
CA VAL A 310 5.90 12.42 -13.70
C VAL A 310 4.56 12.82 -13.09
N ILE A 311 4.33 12.51 -11.80
CA ILE A 311 3.07 12.81 -11.10
C ILE A 311 2.72 14.31 -11.14
N ARG A 312 3.72 15.20 -10.99
CA ARG A 312 3.55 16.66 -11.09
C ARG A 312 3.31 17.13 -12.52
N ARG A 313 4.15 16.70 -13.46
CA ARG A 313 4.17 17.12 -14.87
C ARG A 313 2.91 16.73 -15.62
N GLU A 314 2.32 15.59 -15.25
CA GLU A 314 1.16 15.00 -15.92
C GLU A 314 -0.11 15.02 -15.04
N SER A 315 -0.10 15.82 -13.97
CA SER A 315 -1.24 16.04 -13.04
C SER A 315 -1.93 14.75 -12.56
N LEU A 316 -1.18 13.68 -12.30
CA LEU A 316 -1.76 12.34 -12.08
C LEU A 316 -2.65 12.23 -10.84
N LEU A 317 -2.57 13.17 -9.89
CA LEU A 317 -3.51 13.25 -8.76
C LEU A 317 -4.92 13.70 -9.21
N GLU A 318 -5.02 14.55 -10.22
CA GLU A 318 -6.28 14.96 -10.84
C GLU A 318 -6.84 13.81 -11.69
N GLU A 319 -5.97 13.07 -12.40
CA GLU A 319 -6.36 11.86 -13.13
C GLU A 319 -6.97 10.82 -12.18
N VAL A 320 -6.29 10.50 -11.07
CA VAL A 320 -6.78 9.54 -10.06
C VAL A 320 -8.09 10.00 -9.40
N ALA A 321 -8.29 11.31 -9.23
CA ALA A 321 -9.56 11.86 -8.77
C ALA A 321 -10.66 11.76 -9.83
N ARG A 322 -10.31 11.83 -11.12
CA ARG A 322 -11.22 11.76 -12.27
C ARG A 322 -11.64 10.32 -12.59
N SER A 323 -10.69 9.45 -12.91
CA SER A 323 -10.95 8.02 -13.18
C SER A 323 -11.48 7.28 -11.95
N GLY A 324 -11.09 7.70 -10.74
CA GLY A 324 -11.66 7.22 -9.49
C GLY A 324 -13.17 7.47 -9.35
N ARG A 325 -13.66 8.65 -9.77
CA ARG A 325 -15.12 8.95 -9.80
C ARG A 325 -15.85 8.07 -10.81
N ALA A 326 -15.31 7.93 -12.02
CA ALA A 326 -15.88 7.05 -13.04
C ALA A 326 -15.96 5.59 -12.56
N LEU A 327 -14.90 5.11 -11.89
CA LEU A 327 -14.84 3.75 -11.35
C LEU A 327 -15.87 3.53 -10.24
N LEU A 328 -15.95 4.46 -9.27
CA LEU A 328 -16.88 4.33 -8.16
C LEU A 328 -18.35 4.43 -8.60
N ASN A 329 -18.67 5.30 -9.56
CA ASN A 329 -20.01 5.40 -10.15
C ASN A 329 -20.40 4.08 -10.85
N GLY A 330 -19.54 3.54 -11.71
CA GLY A 330 -19.80 2.25 -12.36
C GLY A 330 -19.92 1.08 -11.38
N LEU A 331 -19.22 1.11 -10.26
CA LEU A 331 -19.40 0.13 -9.18
C LEU A 331 -20.76 0.27 -8.47
N TYR A 332 -21.30 1.48 -8.32
CA TYR A 332 -22.66 1.69 -7.81
C TYR A 332 -23.73 1.22 -8.81
N GLU A 333 -23.54 1.48 -10.11
CA GLU A 333 -24.43 1.01 -11.18
C GLU A 333 -24.48 -0.52 -11.23
N LEU A 334 -23.32 -1.20 -11.22
CA LEU A 334 -23.24 -2.66 -11.17
C LEU A 334 -23.80 -3.23 -9.86
N GLN A 335 -23.63 -2.55 -8.73
CA GLN A 335 -24.27 -2.95 -7.47
C GLN A 335 -25.80 -2.89 -7.57
N ALA A 336 -26.36 -1.85 -8.19
CA ALA A 336 -27.81 -1.73 -8.40
C ALA A 336 -28.36 -2.75 -9.41
N GLN A 337 -27.55 -3.14 -10.41
CA GLN A 337 -27.90 -4.13 -11.43
C GLN A 337 -27.79 -5.59 -10.92
N TYR A 338 -26.86 -5.87 -10.00
CA TYR A 338 -26.56 -7.20 -9.46
C TYR A 338 -26.61 -7.27 -7.91
N PRO A 339 -27.68 -6.81 -7.24
CA PRO A 339 -27.72 -6.64 -5.78
C PRO A 339 -27.71 -7.95 -4.98
N GLY A 340 -27.98 -9.09 -5.62
CA GLY A 340 -27.80 -10.42 -5.01
C GLY A 340 -26.35 -10.91 -5.00
N ILE A 341 -25.47 -10.31 -5.80
CA ILE A 341 -24.05 -10.68 -5.95
C ILE A 341 -23.14 -9.62 -5.31
N LEU A 342 -23.48 -8.33 -5.44
CA LEU A 342 -22.64 -7.20 -5.11
C LEU A 342 -23.26 -6.28 -4.04
N SER A 343 -22.43 -5.78 -3.12
CA SER A 343 -22.84 -4.87 -2.05
C SER A 343 -21.69 -3.99 -1.54
N ARG A 344 -22.02 -2.94 -0.78
CA ARG A 344 -21.07 -2.07 -0.07
C ARG A 344 -19.94 -1.50 -0.96
N ALA A 345 -20.26 -1.14 -2.21
CA ALA A 345 -19.36 -0.40 -3.09
C ALA A 345 -18.85 0.88 -2.40
N ARG A 346 -17.54 1.13 -2.48
CA ARG A 346 -16.84 2.19 -1.71
C ARG A 346 -15.50 2.54 -2.33
N GLY A 347 -14.99 3.74 -2.06
CA GLY A 347 -13.64 4.11 -2.46
C GLY A 347 -13.30 5.59 -2.27
N GLN A 348 -12.04 5.93 -2.52
CA GLN A 348 -11.54 7.31 -2.58
C GLN A 348 -10.44 7.41 -3.65
N GLY A 349 -10.66 8.24 -4.68
CA GLY A 349 -9.87 8.15 -5.91
C GLY A 349 -10.02 6.76 -6.55
N THR A 350 -8.97 6.22 -7.16
CA THR A 350 -8.96 4.85 -7.70
C THR A 350 -8.85 3.75 -6.64
N PHE A 351 -8.64 4.09 -5.35
CA PHE A 351 -8.62 3.15 -4.23
C PHE A 351 -10.06 2.76 -3.88
N CYS A 352 -10.61 1.82 -4.64
CA CYS A 352 -12.00 1.36 -4.55
C CYS A 352 -12.11 -0.12 -4.17
N ALA A 353 -13.26 -0.53 -3.64
CA ALA A 353 -13.63 -1.91 -3.39
C ALA A 353 -15.15 -2.15 -3.44
N ILE A 354 -15.53 -3.42 -3.53
CA ILE A 354 -16.92 -3.89 -3.47
C ILE A 354 -16.96 -5.27 -2.78
N ASP A 355 -18.00 -5.53 -1.98
CA ASP A 355 -18.20 -6.82 -1.33
C ASP A 355 -19.03 -7.75 -2.22
N VAL A 356 -18.56 -8.97 -2.40
CA VAL A 356 -19.32 -10.05 -3.05
C VAL A 356 -20.16 -10.79 -2.00
N CYS A 357 -21.21 -11.50 -2.40
CA CYS A 357 -22.05 -12.32 -1.53
C CYS A 357 -21.24 -13.32 -0.67
N ASP A 358 -20.23 -13.97 -1.24
CA ASP A 358 -19.39 -14.98 -0.57
C ASP A 358 -18.00 -15.12 -1.23
N ASP A 359 -17.08 -15.85 -0.59
CA ASP A 359 -15.71 -16.05 -1.06
C ASP A 359 -15.58 -16.96 -2.30
N ALA A 360 -16.43 -17.98 -2.44
CA ALA A 360 -16.38 -18.88 -3.60
C ALA A 360 -16.81 -18.12 -4.87
N THR A 361 -17.88 -17.32 -4.78
CA THR A 361 -18.32 -16.41 -5.84
C THR A 361 -17.27 -15.33 -6.11
N ARG A 362 -16.68 -14.71 -5.07
CA ARG A 362 -15.56 -13.76 -5.23
C ARG A 362 -14.40 -14.38 -6.00
N THR A 363 -13.98 -15.57 -5.62
CA THR A 363 -12.84 -16.28 -6.22
C THR A 363 -13.15 -16.73 -7.65
N SER A 364 -14.39 -17.17 -7.93
CA SER A 364 -14.86 -17.46 -9.28
C SER A 364 -14.85 -16.21 -10.18
N ILE A 365 -15.31 -15.07 -9.67
CA ILE A 365 -15.28 -13.78 -10.40
C ILE A 365 -13.83 -13.36 -10.69
N LEU A 366 -12.91 -13.43 -9.71
CA LEU A 366 -11.49 -13.11 -9.93
C LEU A 366 -10.84 -14.01 -11.01
N LEU A 367 -11.16 -15.30 -11.02
CA LEU A 367 -10.65 -16.25 -12.03
C LEU A 367 -11.26 -15.99 -13.42
N LYS A 368 -12.56 -15.70 -13.51
CA LYS A 368 -13.23 -15.33 -14.76
C LYS A 368 -12.69 -14.00 -15.32
N ALA A 369 -12.44 -13.01 -14.46
CA ALA A 369 -11.82 -11.73 -14.81
C ALA A 369 -10.42 -11.91 -15.40
N ARG A 370 -9.57 -12.71 -14.74
CA ARG A 370 -8.21 -13.01 -15.23
C ARG A 370 -8.22 -13.67 -16.61
N ASN A 371 -9.06 -14.69 -16.80
CA ASN A 371 -9.24 -15.36 -18.09
C ASN A 371 -9.94 -14.48 -19.16
N LYS A 372 -10.49 -13.33 -18.77
CA LYS A 372 -11.04 -12.30 -19.66
C LYS A 372 -10.11 -11.09 -19.86
N GLY A 373 -8.89 -11.13 -19.32
CA GLY A 373 -7.90 -10.07 -19.52
C GLY A 373 -7.90 -8.96 -18.48
N ILE A 374 -8.51 -9.15 -17.30
CA ILE A 374 -8.49 -8.19 -16.19
C ILE A 374 -7.85 -8.84 -14.95
N LEU A 375 -6.74 -8.29 -14.45
CA LEU A 375 -6.17 -8.69 -13.17
C LEU A 375 -6.76 -7.86 -12.03
N LEU A 376 -7.40 -8.54 -11.07
CA LEU A 376 -8.09 -7.94 -9.93
C LEU A 376 -7.53 -8.49 -8.60
N GLY A 377 -7.59 -7.68 -7.54
CA GLY A 377 -7.21 -8.08 -6.19
C GLY A 377 -8.40 -8.52 -5.33
N GLY A 378 -8.20 -9.54 -4.49
CA GLY A 378 -9.09 -9.83 -3.36
C GLY A 378 -8.58 -9.19 -2.06
N CYS A 379 -9.49 -8.85 -1.15
CA CYS A 379 -9.17 -8.44 0.23
C CYS A 379 -10.22 -8.96 1.23
N GLY A 380 -9.92 -8.85 2.53
CA GLY A 380 -10.80 -9.31 3.61
C GLY A 380 -11.25 -10.77 3.41
N GLU A 381 -12.49 -11.05 3.81
CA GLU A 381 -13.16 -12.33 3.58
C GLU A 381 -13.63 -12.46 2.13
N ARG A 382 -14.48 -11.55 1.63
CA ARG A 382 -15.25 -11.70 0.38
C ARG A 382 -15.24 -10.47 -0.55
N SER A 383 -14.30 -9.55 -0.36
CA SER A 383 -14.25 -8.29 -1.12
C SER A 383 -13.33 -8.39 -2.34
N ILE A 384 -13.67 -7.64 -3.39
CA ILE A 384 -12.81 -7.33 -4.54
C ILE A 384 -12.33 -5.89 -4.39
N ARG A 385 -11.05 -5.64 -4.67
CA ARG A 385 -10.40 -4.33 -4.56
C ARG A 385 -9.67 -3.94 -5.84
N PHE A 386 -9.65 -2.64 -6.08
CA PHE A 386 -9.06 -2.00 -7.24
C PHE A 386 -7.87 -1.16 -6.80
N ARG A 387 -6.72 -1.40 -7.42
CA ARG A 387 -5.42 -0.73 -7.22
C ARG A 387 -4.71 -0.56 -8.57
N PRO A 388 -5.27 0.22 -9.50
CA PRO A 388 -4.59 0.55 -10.74
C PRO A 388 -3.44 1.55 -10.52
N ALA A 389 -2.61 1.76 -11.54
CA ALA A 389 -1.53 2.75 -11.48
C ALA A 389 -2.09 4.19 -11.56
N LEU A 390 -1.27 5.18 -11.20
CA LEU A 390 -1.66 6.60 -11.23
C LEU A 390 -1.94 7.12 -12.66
N ILE A 391 -1.50 6.40 -13.69
CA ILE A 391 -1.75 6.65 -15.11
C ILE A 391 -3.08 6.07 -15.63
N PHE A 392 -3.88 5.42 -14.77
CA PHE A 392 -5.11 4.70 -15.18
C PHE A 392 -6.26 5.67 -15.46
N LYS A 393 -6.45 5.98 -16.75
CA LYS A 393 -7.45 6.91 -17.29
C LYS A 393 -8.87 6.32 -17.39
N GLU A 394 -9.87 7.19 -17.56
CA GLU A 394 -11.30 6.82 -17.69
C GLU A 394 -11.59 5.74 -18.77
N TYR A 395 -10.87 5.71 -19.89
CA TYR A 395 -11.11 4.66 -20.90
C TYR A 395 -10.77 3.25 -20.40
N HIS A 396 -9.77 3.10 -19.52
CA HIS A 396 -9.51 1.83 -18.84
C HIS A 396 -10.61 1.46 -17.84
N VAL A 397 -11.23 2.47 -17.20
CA VAL A 397 -12.40 2.26 -16.32
C VAL A 397 -13.55 1.67 -17.14
N HIS A 398 -13.89 2.26 -18.28
CA HIS A 398 -14.97 1.75 -19.14
C HIS A 398 -14.64 0.35 -19.70
N LEU A 399 -13.40 0.11 -20.14
CA LEU A 399 -12.93 -1.20 -20.59
C LEU A 399 -13.07 -2.27 -19.49
N PHE A 400 -12.66 -1.94 -18.26
CA PHE A 400 -12.87 -2.79 -17.08
C PHE A 400 -14.36 -3.05 -16.81
N LEU A 401 -15.18 -2.00 -16.68
CA LEU A 401 -16.60 -2.11 -16.30
C LEU A 401 -17.39 -2.94 -17.31
N ASN A 402 -17.14 -2.75 -18.62
CA ASN A 402 -17.78 -3.52 -19.68
C ASN A 402 -17.46 -5.01 -19.56
N ILE A 403 -16.18 -5.37 -19.40
CA ILE A 403 -15.75 -6.77 -19.24
C ILE A 403 -16.24 -7.37 -17.92
N PHE A 404 -16.33 -6.57 -16.84
CA PHE A 404 -16.80 -7.00 -15.53
C PHE A 404 -18.32 -7.24 -15.52
N ASN A 405 -19.11 -6.39 -16.15
CA ASN A 405 -20.54 -6.61 -16.40
C ASN A 405 -20.78 -7.94 -17.15
N ASP A 406 -19.98 -8.21 -18.18
CA ASP A 406 -20.02 -9.43 -18.99
C ASP A 406 -19.73 -10.73 -18.22
N ILE A 407 -19.08 -10.60 -17.06
CA ILE A 407 -18.79 -11.70 -16.11
C ILE A 407 -19.93 -11.83 -15.10
N LEU A 408 -20.40 -10.71 -14.54
CA LEU A 408 -21.52 -10.66 -13.58
C LEU A 408 -22.83 -11.17 -14.20
N ALA A 409 -23.07 -10.87 -15.47
CA ALA A 409 -24.18 -11.41 -16.26
C ALA A 409 -24.19 -12.94 -16.37
N LYS A 410 -23.07 -13.61 -16.06
CA LYS A 410 -22.88 -15.08 -16.06
C LYS A 410 -22.73 -15.64 -14.64
N HIS A 411 -23.21 -14.88 -13.65
CA HIS A 411 -23.47 -15.28 -12.26
C HIS A 411 -24.92 -15.00 -11.84
N LYS A 412 -25.75 -14.49 -12.76
CA LYS A 412 -27.19 -14.32 -12.65
C LYS A 412 -27.91 -15.53 -13.27
#